data_AF-A0A8T9QA41-F1
#
_entry.id   AF-A0A8T9QA41-F1
#
_cell.length_a   1.000
_cell.length_b   1.000
_cell.length_c   1.000
_cell.angle_alpha   90.00
_cell.angle_beta   90.00
_cell.angle_gamma   90.00
#
_symmetry.space_group_name_H-M   'P 1'
#
loop_
_entity.id
_entity.type
_entity.pdbx_description
1 polymer ?
#
loop_
_entity_poly.entity_id
_entity_poly.type
_entity_poly.pdbx_seq_one_letter_code
_entity_poly.pdbx_strand_id
1 'polypeptide(L)' 'MYGIGAYFAVRDAISAFRPSHRPAFSAPITPEKALLNLYPAGVVEEVVQLAPRATVA' A
#
# COMPACT_ATOMS: atom_id res chain seq x y z
N MET A 1 -10.26 1.59 23.38
CA MET A 1 -8.95 2.26 23.39
C MET A 1 -8.30 2.16 22.01
N TYR A 2 -7.97 3.30 21.41
CA TYR A 2 -7.31 3.64 20.11
C TYR A 2 -7.57 2.87 18.81
N GLY A 3 -8.09 1.63 18.80
CA GLY A 3 -8.22 0.82 17.59
C GLY A 3 -9.06 1.47 16.49
N ILE A 4 -10.20 2.06 16.86
CA ILE A 4 -11.10 2.71 15.88
C ILE A 4 -10.53 4.04 15.35
N GLY A 5 -9.89 4.83 16.22
CA GLY A 5 -9.25 6.08 15.82
C GLY A 5 -8.04 5.85 14.91
N ALA A 6 -7.19 4.88 15.28
CA ALA A 6 -6.06 4.48 14.46
C ALA A 6 -6.51 3.91 13.10
N TYR A 7 -7.59 3.12 13.07
CA TYR A 7 -8.15 2.59 11.83
C TYR A 7 -8.56 3.70 10.85
N PHE A 8 -9.28 4.72 11.31
CA PHE A 8 -9.65 5.85 10.45
C PHE A 8 -8.46 6.75 10.10
N ALA A 9 -7.54 7.01 11.03
CA ALA A 9 -6.35 7.79 10.75
C ALA A 9 -5.49 7.18 9.62
N VAL A 10 -5.30 5.86 9.63
CA VAL A 10 -4.57 5.16 8.55
C VAL A 10 -5.34 5.22 7.23
N ARG A 11 -6.66 5.13 7.25
CA ARG A 11 -7.49 5.26 6.03
C ARG A 11 -7.42 6.65 5.44
N ASP A 12 -7.50 7.68 6.27
CA ASP A 12 -7.41 9.07 5.84
C ASP A 12 -6.03 9.35 5.22
N ALA A 13 -4.96 8.80 5.79
CA ALA A 13 -3.61 8.89 5.22
C ALA A 13 -3.52 8.20 3.85
N ILE A 14 -4.10 7.00 3.70
CA ILE A 14 -4.17 6.28 2.41
C ILE A 14 -4.93 7.11 1.37
N SER A 15 -6.09 7.68 1.75
CA SER A 15 -6.90 8.51 0.85
C SER A 15 -6.22 9.83 0.49
N ALA A 16 -5.45 10.43 1.40
CA ALA A 16 -4.64 11.61 1.11
C ALA A 16 -3.49 11.30 0.13
N PHE A 17 -2.84 10.14 0.29
CA PHE A 17 -1.76 9.71 -0.60
C PHE A 17 -2.29 9.29 -1.99
N ARG A 18 -3.42 8.59 -2.05
CA ARG A 18 -4.01 8.09 -3.30
C ARG A 18 -5.51 8.42 -3.37
N PRO A 19 -5.88 9.66 -3.75
CA PRO A 19 -7.27 10.14 -3.73
C PRO A 19 -8.25 9.36 -4.62
N SER A 20 -7.75 8.73 -5.70
CA SER A 20 -8.56 7.92 -6.61
C SER A 20 -8.83 6.51 -6.07
N HIS A 21 -8.14 6.08 -5.02
CA HIS A 21 -8.28 4.75 -4.45
C HIS A 21 -9.29 4.72 -3.32
N ARG A 22 -10.15 3.70 -3.33
CA ARG A 22 -11.16 3.48 -2.29
C ARG A 22 -10.89 2.15 -1.58
N PRO A 23 -10.22 2.17 -0.42
CA PRO A 23 -9.93 0.96 0.36
C PRO A 23 -11.21 0.25 0.80
N ALA A 24 -11.22 -1.08 0.73
CA ALA A 24 -12.28 -1.89 1.32
C ALA A 24 -12.33 -1.72 2.86
N PHE A 25 -13.52 -1.82 3.44
CA PHE A 25 -13.67 -1.87 4.90
C PHE A 25 -13.25 -3.25 5.43
N SER A 26 -11.98 -3.37 5.79
CA SER A 26 -11.41 -4.61 6.33
C SER A 26 -10.49 -4.30 7.50
N ALA A 27 -10.87 -4.78 8.68
CA ALA A 27 -10.04 -4.73 9.88
C ALA A 27 -9.44 -6.13 10.16
N PRO A 28 -8.27 -6.21 10.84
CA PRO A 28 -7.35 -5.09 11.10
C PRO A 28 -6.70 -4.60 9.79
N ILE A 29 -6.25 -3.34 9.78
CA ILE A 29 -5.33 -2.84 8.74
C ILE A 29 -3.94 -3.28 9.13
N THR A 30 -3.44 -4.31 8.44
CA THR A 30 -2.07 -4.79 8.59
C THR A 30 -1.13 -3.96 7.71
N PRO A 31 0.20 -3.99 7.95
CA PRO A 31 1.17 -3.32 7.09
C PRO A 31 1.06 -3.73 5.60
N GLU A 32 0.80 -5.00 5.32
CA GLU A 32 0.62 -5.51 3.95
C GLU A 32 -0.62 -4.90 3.30
N LYS A 33 -1.76 -4.85 4.01
CA LYS A 33 -2.96 -4.17 3.53
C LYS A 33 -2.71 -2.69 3.31
N ALA A 34 -1.94 -2.02 4.16
CA ALA A 34 -1.58 -0.61 3.96
C ALA A 34 -0.81 -0.43 2.64
N LEU A 35 0.26 -1.21 2.43
CA LEU A 35 1.07 -1.15 1.21
C LEU A 35 0.25 -1.43 -0.06
N LEU A 36 -0.61 -2.45 -0.05
CA LEU A 36 -1.47 -2.80 -1.18
C LEU A 36 -2.53 -1.73 -1.50
N ASN A 37 -2.90 -0.90 -0.53
CA ASN A 37 -3.78 0.23 -0.78
C ASN A 37 -3.01 1.43 -1.36
N LEU A 38 -1.75 1.63 -0.97
CA LEU A 38 -0.91 2.72 -1.46
C LEU A 38 -0.46 2.50 -2.92
N TYR A 39 -0.10 1.26 -3.28
CA TYR A 39 0.50 0.96 -4.58
C TYR A 39 -0.39 0.04 -5.43
N PRO A 40 -0.53 0.28 -6.75
CA PRO A 40 -1.22 -0.63 -7.65
C PRO A 40 -0.44 -1.94 -7.82
N ALA A 41 -1.14 -3.02 -8.16
CA ALA A 41 -0.54 -4.34 -8.37
C ALA A 41 0.57 -4.37 -9.44
N GLY A 42 0.56 -3.42 -10.38
CA GLY A 42 1.55 -3.32 -11.46
C GLY A 42 2.92 -2.74 -11.06
N VAL A 43 3.11 -2.27 -9.82
CA VAL A 43 4.41 -1.72 -9.39
C VAL A 43 5.51 -2.78 -9.36
N VAL A 44 5.16 -4.07 -9.27
CA VAL A 44 6.15 -5.16 -9.33
C VAL A 44 6.95 -5.15 -10.63
N GLU A 45 6.33 -4.81 -11.77
CA GLU A 45 7.02 -4.76 -13.06
C GLU A 45 8.07 -3.63 -13.09
N GLU A 46 7.72 -2.46 -12.55
CA GLU A 46 8.63 -1.31 -12.48
C GLU A 46 9.79 -1.56 -11.51
N VAL A 47 9.52 -2.17 -10.35
CA VAL A 47 10.56 -2.51 -9.35
C VAL A 47 11.50 -3.60 -9.87
N VAL A 48 10.98 -4.62 -10.57
CA VAL A 48 11.80 -5.67 -11.21
C VAL A 48 12.65 -5.08 -12.33
N GLN A 49 12.15 -4.07 -13.05
CA GLN A 49 12.91 -3.38 -14.09
C GLN A 49 13.99 -2.45 -13.54
N LEU A 50 13.78 -1.84 -12.36
CA LEU A 50 14.78 -0.99 -11.70
C LEU A 50 15.90 -1.77 -11.01
N ALA A 51 15.69 -3.05 -10.69
CA ALA A 51 16.73 -3.88 -10.12
C ALA A 51 17.84 -4.08 -11.18
N PRO A 52 19.11 -3.73 -10.90
CA PRO A 52 20.19 -4.00 -11.82
C PRO A 52 20.20 -5.50 -12.08
N ARG A 53 19.93 -5.89 -13.34
CA ARG A 53 19.99 -7.29 -13.76
C ARG A 53 21.38 -7.78 -13.40
N ALA A 54 21.49 -8.62 -12.39
CA ALA A 54 22.74 -9.29 -12.06
C ALA A 54 23.14 -10.05 -13.33
N THR A 55 24.12 -9.51 -14.05
CA THR A 55 24.73 -10.13 -15.20
C THR A 55 25.32 -11.45 -14.72
N VAL A 56 24.63 -12.54 -15.04
CA VAL A 56 25.17 -13.89 -14.89
C VAL A 56 26.26 -14.01 -15.97
N ALA A 57 27.50 -13.97 -15.53
CA ALA A 57 28.70 -14.31 -16.31
C ALA A 57 29.04 -15.79 -16.10
#